data_AF-A0A6N8DLD1-F1
#
_entry.id   AF-A0A6N8DLD1-F1
#
_cell.length_a   1.000
_cell.length_b   1.000
_cell.length_c   1.000
_cell.angle_alpha   90.00
_cell.angle_beta   90.00
_cell.angle_gamma   90.00
#
_symmetry.space_group_name_H-M   'P 1'
#
loop_
_entity.id
_entity.type
_entity.pdbx_description
1 polymer ?
#
loop_
_entity_poly.entity_id
_entity_poly.type
_entity_poly.pdbx_seq_one_letter_code
_entity_poly.pdbx_strand_id
1 'polypeptide(L)'
;MSGDKDDVSHAIRAGEAGFAKKLDEQFGHATGRGKPGEHGKPWTFDTDGAVLPAVEGYEPLRRALQAAFEQSAYGKGNERHANGKPFDEQPIMEIVRLFGQAGIVGHAYQIIKKAQEAGNMALRGKTDAARAEFLGVIVYAAAAWNYLGSDAFCVPEASE
;
A
#
# COMPACT_ATOMS: atom_id res chain seq x y z
N MET A 1 -29.90 30.08 -9.28
CA MET A 1 -30.04 28.91 -8.37
C MET A 1 -28.65 28.57 -7.86
N SER A 2 -28.26 29.16 -6.73
CA SER A 2 -26.97 28.91 -6.07
C SER A 2 -27.15 27.71 -5.15
N GLY A 3 -26.75 26.52 -5.61
CA GLY A 3 -26.68 25.34 -4.76
C GLY A 3 -25.54 25.52 -3.77
N ASP A 4 -25.87 25.46 -2.49
CA ASP A 4 -24.99 25.73 -1.37
C ASP A 4 -23.84 24.70 -1.31
N LYS A 5 -22.60 25.16 -1.51
CA LYS A 5 -21.39 24.31 -1.46
C LYS A 5 -21.09 23.85 -0.04
N ASP A 6 -21.69 24.49 0.96
CA ASP A 6 -21.48 24.18 2.37
C ASP A 6 -22.24 22.89 2.77
N ASP A 7 -23.36 22.60 2.11
CA ASP A 7 -24.23 21.44 2.41
C ASP A 7 -23.59 20.11 1.97
N VAL A 8 -22.92 20.11 0.81
CA VAL A 8 -22.19 18.93 0.29
C VAL A 8 -20.96 18.61 1.15
N SER A 9 -20.25 19.64 1.61
CA SER A 9 -19.08 19.50 2.46
C SER A 9 -19.45 18.94 3.85
N HIS A 10 -20.61 19.30 4.36
CA HIS A 10 -21.14 18.79 5.63
C HIS A 10 -21.60 17.33 5.51
N ALA A 11 -22.21 16.96 4.37
CA ALA A 11 -22.63 15.58 4.09
C ALA A 11 -21.44 14.61 3.92
N ILE A 12 -20.35 15.05 3.27
CA ILE A 12 -19.13 14.24 3.11
C ILE A 12 -18.47 13.98 4.47
N ARG A 13 -18.32 15.01 5.31
CA ARG A 13 -17.74 14.88 6.66
C ARG A 13 -18.57 13.99 7.59
N ALA A 14 -19.89 14.06 7.49
CA ALA A 14 -20.79 13.19 8.25
C ALA A 14 -20.69 11.72 7.78
N GLY A 15 -20.52 11.48 6.48
CA GLY A 15 -20.29 10.16 5.90
C GLY A 15 -18.96 9.54 6.32
N GLU A 16 -17.88 10.32 6.38
CA GLU A 16 -16.55 9.89 6.83
C GLU A 16 -16.53 9.52 8.32
N ALA A 17 -17.18 10.33 9.17
CA ALA A 17 -17.30 10.04 10.60
C ALA A 17 -18.14 8.78 10.86
N GLY A 18 -19.22 8.58 10.09
CA GLY A 18 -20.04 7.37 10.17
C GLY A 18 -19.30 6.11 9.72
N PHE A 19 -18.48 6.22 8.67
CA PHE A 19 -17.65 5.12 8.17
C PHE A 19 -16.54 4.75 9.17
N ALA A 20 -15.83 5.74 9.72
CA ALA A 20 -14.79 5.52 10.73
C ALA A 20 -15.33 4.84 11.99
N LYS A 21 -16.50 5.27 12.49
CA LYS A 21 -17.15 4.66 13.66
C LYS A 21 -17.57 3.21 13.38
N LYS A 22 -18.09 2.94 12.18
CA LYS A 22 -18.51 1.60 11.77
C LYS A 22 -17.31 0.65 11.59
N LEU A 23 -16.15 1.16 11.18
CA LEU A 23 -14.90 0.39 11.15
C LEU A 23 -14.41 0.05 12.57
N ASP A 24 -14.48 1.00 13.51
CA ASP A 24 -14.06 0.76 14.91
C ASP A 24 -14.98 -0.25 15.62
N GLU A 25 -16.29 -0.19 15.36
CA GLU A 25 -17.27 -1.16 15.87
C GLU A 25 -17.12 -2.55 15.23
N GLN A 26 -16.79 -2.62 13.94
CA GLN A 26 -16.74 -3.89 13.19
C GLN A 26 -15.41 -4.63 13.33
N PHE A 27 -14.30 -3.92 13.53
CA PHE A 27 -12.96 -4.52 13.64
C PHE A 27 -12.41 -4.51 15.07
N GLY A 28 -13.10 -3.85 16.01
CA GLY A 28 -12.57 -3.60 17.35
C GLY A 28 -11.26 -2.81 17.28
N HIS A 29 -10.72 -2.41 18.44
CA HIS A 29 -9.33 -1.99 18.49
C HIS A 29 -8.46 -3.14 17.99
N ALA A 30 -7.99 -3.07 16.75
CA ALA A 30 -6.94 -3.93 16.25
C ALA A 30 -5.69 -3.65 17.11
N THR A 31 -5.57 -4.36 18.23
CA THR A 31 -4.41 -4.41 19.11
C THR A 31 -3.30 -5.24 18.46
N GLY A 32 -3.02 -4.95 17.18
CA GLY A 32 -1.78 -5.32 16.51
C GLY A 32 -0.66 -4.31 16.76
N ARG A 33 -0.89 -3.30 17.61
CA ARG A 33 0.22 -2.59 18.24
C ARG A 33 0.85 -3.56 19.23
N GLY A 34 2.10 -3.94 18.97
CA GLY A 34 2.96 -4.61 19.97
C GLY A 34 2.82 -3.93 21.33
N LYS A 35 3.10 -4.68 22.40
CA LYS A 35 2.80 -4.26 23.78
C LYS A 35 3.28 -2.81 24.00
N PRO A 36 2.51 -1.95 24.70
CA PRO A 36 2.96 -0.60 25.02
C PRO A 36 4.36 -0.66 25.68
N GLY A 37 5.37 -0.15 24.99
CA GLY A 37 6.79 -0.28 25.37
C GLY A 37 7.72 -0.91 24.31
N GLU A 38 7.18 -1.43 23.21
CA GLU A 38 7.97 -1.96 22.07
C GLU A 38 8.16 -0.96 20.93
N HIS A 39 7.89 0.33 21.17
CA HIS A 39 8.22 1.39 20.22
C HIS A 39 9.75 1.58 20.16
N GLY A 40 10.39 1.06 19.11
CA GLY A 40 11.82 1.29 18.83
C GLY A 40 12.69 0.04 18.68
N LYS A 41 12.15 -1.18 18.83
CA LYS A 41 12.91 -2.37 18.41
C LYS A 41 12.76 -2.57 16.89
N PRO A 42 13.85 -2.79 16.15
CA PRO A 42 13.76 -3.13 14.72
C PRO A 42 12.84 -4.34 14.55
N TRP A 43 11.85 -4.22 13.68
CA TRP A 43 11.00 -5.33 13.28
C TRP A 43 11.90 -6.31 12.51
N THR A 44 12.43 -7.33 13.18
CA THR A 44 13.32 -8.33 12.56
C THR A 44 12.45 -9.46 12.03
N PHE A 45 12.34 -9.54 10.70
CA PHE A 45 11.89 -10.75 10.02
C PHE A 45 13.11 -11.58 9.73
N ASP A 46 13.06 -12.86 10.07
CA ASP A 46 13.92 -13.83 9.44
C ASP A 46 13.45 -13.97 7.98
N THR A 47 13.97 -13.11 7.09
CA THR A 47 13.64 -13.10 5.66
C THR A 47 14.51 -14.04 4.84
N ASP A 48 15.36 -14.87 5.48
CA ASP A 48 16.41 -15.66 4.83
C ASP A 48 15.84 -16.91 4.13
N GLY A 49 14.89 -16.71 3.22
CA GLY A 49 14.33 -17.76 2.37
C GLY A 49 13.48 -18.81 3.11
N ALA A 50 13.21 -18.62 4.40
CA ALA A 50 12.37 -19.51 5.17
C ALA A 50 10.93 -19.49 4.63
N VAL A 51 10.40 -20.66 4.28
CA VAL A 51 8.98 -20.83 3.99
C VAL A 51 8.22 -20.52 5.29
N LEU A 52 7.46 -19.43 5.30
CA LEU A 52 6.64 -19.09 6.44
C LEU A 52 5.67 -20.24 6.72
N PRO A 53 5.54 -20.70 7.98
CA PRO A 53 4.60 -21.76 8.32
C PRO A 53 3.19 -21.30 7.97
N ALA A 54 2.35 -22.24 7.52
CA ALA A 54 0.94 -21.96 7.32
C ALA A 54 0.32 -21.56 8.67
N VAL A 55 -0.25 -20.36 8.73
CA VAL A 55 -1.03 -19.88 9.87
C VAL A 55 -2.49 -20.03 9.51
N GLU A 56 -3.20 -20.88 10.25
CA GLU A 56 -4.62 -21.13 10.06
C GLU A 56 -5.42 -19.81 10.08
N GLY A 57 -6.28 -19.61 9.09
CA GLY A 57 -7.12 -18.42 8.95
C GLY A 57 -6.47 -17.26 8.17
N TYR A 58 -5.17 -17.34 7.85
CA TYR A 58 -4.45 -16.32 7.07
C TYR A 58 -4.44 -16.60 5.56
N GLU A 59 -5.07 -17.67 5.09
CA GLU A 59 -5.10 -18.04 3.68
C GLU A 59 -5.64 -16.93 2.76
N PRO A 60 -6.69 -16.17 3.11
CA PRO A 60 -7.17 -15.08 2.26
C PRO A 60 -6.11 -13.99 2.05
N LEU A 61 -5.40 -13.60 3.12
CA LEU A 61 -4.33 -12.62 3.05
C LEU A 61 -3.15 -13.15 2.24
N ARG A 62 -2.71 -14.39 2.52
CA ARG A 62 -1.64 -15.04 1.77
C ARG A 62 -1.95 -15.10 0.27
N ARG A 63 -3.18 -15.44 -0.11
CA ARG A 63 -3.62 -15.45 -1.51
C ARG A 63 -3.53 -14.06 -2.16
N ALA A 64 -3.92 -12.99 -1.45
CA ALA A 64 -3.84 -11.64 -1.98
C ALA A 64 -2.38 -11.19 -2.19
N LEU A 65 -1.50 -11.46 -1.22
CA LEU A 65 -0.07 -11.16 -1.32
C LEU A 65 0.60 -11.97 -2.44
N GLN A 66 0.30 -13.26 -2.53
CA GLN A 66 0.80 -14.13 -3.60
C GLN A 66 0.34 -13.64 -4.98
N ALA A 67 -0.94 -13.27 -5.13
CA ALA A 67 -1.46 -12.75 -6.40
C ALA A 67 -0.80 -11.42 -6.80
N ALA A 68 -0.49 -10.55 -5.82
CA ALA A 68 0.23 -9.31 -6.09
C ALA A 68 1.66 -9.58 -6.57
N PHE A 69 2.36 -10.52 -5.92
CA PHE A 69 3.67 -10.98 -6.35
C PHE A 69 3.63 -11.55 -7.77
N GLU A 70 2.70 -12.46 -8.06
CA GLU A 70 2.56 -13.06 -9.40
C GLU A 70 2.24 -12.01 -10.48
N GLN A 71 1.35 -11.05 -10.19
CA GLN A 71 1.05 -9.96 -11.11
C GLN A 71 2.28 -9.08 -11.37
N SER A 72 3.13 -8.85 -10.36
CA SER A 72 4.36 -8.07 -10.51
C SER A 72 5.45 -8.85 -11.26
N ALA A 73 5.64 -10.12 -10.93
CA ALA A 73 6.73 -10.96 -11.43
C ALA A 73 6.45 -11.54 -12.81
N TYR A 74 5.20 -11.89 -13.11
CA TYR A 74 4.82 -12.60 -14.34
C TYR A 74 3.76 -11.87 -15.16
N GLY A 75 3.14 -10.83 -14.60
CA GLY A 75 2.12 -10.06 -15.29
C GLY A 75 2.68 -8.98 -16.22
N LYS A 76 1.76 -8.19 -16.77
CA LYS A 76 2.04 -7.11 -17.72
C LYS A 76 3.05 -6.07 -17.22
N GLY A 77 3.21 -5.92 -15.90
CA GLY A 77 4.23 -5.03 -15.32
C GLY A 77 5.65 -5.49 -15.65
N ASN A 78 5.91 -6.79 -15.53
CA ASN A 78 7.18 -7.39 -15.92
C ASN A 78 7.43 -7.23 -17.43
N GLU A 79 6.44 -7.59 -18.25
CA GLU A 79 6.54 -7.50 -19.72
C GLU A 79 6.79 -6.08 -20.24
N ARG A 80 6.23 -5.05 -19.57
CA ARG A 80 6.26 -3.66 -20.05
C ARG A 80 7.35 -2.81 -19.44
N HIS A 81 7.82 -3.16 -18.25
CA HIS A 81 8.64 -2.24 -17.43
C HIS A 81 9.85 -2.88 -16.77
N ALA A 82 9.90 -4.21 -16.61
CA ALA A 82 11.06 -4.82 -15.96
C ALA A 82 12.30 -4.78 -16.85
N ASN A 83 12.16 -4.95 -18.17
CA ASN A 83 13.28 -5.04 -19.10
C ASN A 83 14.36 -6.06 -18.65
N GLY A 84 13.94 -7.15 -18.01
CA GLY A 84 14.84 -8.17 -17.45
C GLY A 84 15.52 -7.80 -16.12
N LYS A 85 15.20 -6.65 -15.52
CA LYS A 85 15.77 -6.20 -14.25
C LYS A 85 15.09 -6.85 -13.03
N PRO A 86 15.83 -7.14 -11.95
CA PRO A 86 15.24 -7.52 -10.66
C PRO A 86 14.38 -6.38 -10.11
N PHE A 87 13.41 -6.71 -9.25
CA PHE A 87 12.37 -5.79 -8.79
C PHE A 87 12.93 -4.46 -8.23
N ASP A 88 14.04 -4.54 -7.50
CA ASP A 88 14.73 -3.41 -6.88
C ASP A 88 15.47 -2.51 -7.88
N GLU A 89 15.62 -2.92 -9.13
CA GLU A 89 16.20 -2.14 -10.23
C GLU A 89 15.15 -1.69 -11.26
N GLN A 90 13.87 -2.02 -11.06
CA GLN A 90 12.82 -1.62 -11.99
C GLN A 90 12.47 -0.13 -11.85
N PRO A 91 11.85 0.49 -12.87
CA PRO A 91 11.48 1.91 -12.84
C PRO A 91 10.65 2.34 -11.62
N ILE A 92 9.87 1.43 -11.03
CA ILE A 92 9.11 1.69 -9.79
C ILE A 92 10.04 2.12 -8.64
N MET A 93 11.25 1.57 -8.57
CA MET A 93 12.29 1.92 -7.59
C MET A 93 13.25 3.00 -8.10
N GLU A 94 13.63 2.95 -9.38
CA GLU A 94 14.58 3.93 -9.95
C GLU A 94 14.02 5.35 -9.91
N ILE A 95 12.75 5.54 -10.29
CA ILE A 95 12.14 6.88 -10.35
C ILE A 95 12.13 7.52 -8.97
N VAL A 96 11.82 6.78 -7.91
CA VAL A 96 11.75 7.37 -6.57
C VAL A 96 13.14 7.70 -6.02
N ARG A 97 14.17 6.91 -6.35
CA ARG A 97 15.56 7.17 -5.95
C ARG A 97 16.07 8.51 -6.50
N LEU A 98 15.63 8.90 -7.71
CA LEU A 98 15.97 10.20 -8.29
C LEU A 98 15.52 11.39 -7.43
N PHE A 99 14.50 11.20 -6.58
CA PHE A 99 13.95 12.25 -5.73
C PHE A 99 14.38 12.12 -4.25
N GLY A 100 15.28 11.19 -3.92
CA GLY A 100 15.72 10.95 -2.54
C GLY A 100 14.54 10.79 -1.59
N GLN A 101 14.55 11.50 -0.47
CA GLN A 101 13.46 11.44 0.53
C GLN A 101 12.07 11.74 -0.06
N ALA A 102 11.98 12.71 -0.98
CA ALA A 102 10.71 13.08 -1.60
C ALA A 102 10.14 11.96 -2.49
N GLY A 103 10.96 10.98 -2.88
CA GLY A 103 10.56 9.80 -3.64
C GLY A 103 9.47 8.97 -2.97
N ILE A 104 9.37 8.98 -1.63
CA ILE A 104 8.31 8.25 -0.91
C ILE A 104 6.91 8.75 -1.30
N VAL A 105 6.79 10.05 -1.62
CA VAL A 105 5.53 10.66 -2.06
C VAL A 105 5.12 10.10 -3.43
N GLY A 106 6.07 9.71 -4.28
CA GLY A 106 5.81 9.07 -5.56
C GLY A 106 5.07 7.73 -5.41
N HIS A 107 5.51 6.87 -4.48
CA HIS A 107 4.79 5.63 -4.18
C HIS A 107 3.41 5.90 -3.58
N ALA A 108 3.31 6.83 -2.63
CA ALA A 108 2.03 7.21 -2.01
C ALA A 108 1.01 7.71 -3.05
N TYR A 109 1.46 8.53 -4.00
CA TYR A 109 0.64 9.02 -5.09
C TYR A 109 0.07 7.88 -5.95
N GLN A 110 0.89 6.89 -6.30
CA GLN A 110 0.45 5.74 -7.10
C GLN A 110 -0.52 4.84 -6.33
N ILE A 111 -0.28 4.64 -5.03
CA ILE A 111 -1.21 3.92 -4.13
C ILE A 111 -2.59 4.57 -4.17
N ILE A 112 -2.66 5.89 -3.94
CA ILE A 112 -3.91 6.65 -3.92
C ILE A 112 -4.62 6.55 -5.27
N LYS A 113 -3.91 6.81 -6.37
CA LYS A 113 -4.47 6.78 -7.72
C LYS A 113 -5.09 5.42 -8.05
N LYS A 114 -4.37 4.33 -7.75
CA LYS A 114 -4.84 2.97 -8.06
C LYS A 114 -6.00 2.55 -7.17
N ALA A 115 -5.95 2.88 -5.87
CA ALA A 115 -7.06 2.61 -4.96
C ALA A 115 -8.34 3.35 -5.38
N GLN A 116 -8.23 4.62 -5.80
CA GLN A 116 -9.35 5.39 -6.31
C GLN A 116 -9.95 4.77 -7.58
N GLU A 117 -9.12 4.38 -8.56
CA GLU A 117 -9.63 3.74 -9.79
C GLU A 117 -10.25 2.36 -9.50
N ALA A 118 -9.66 1.58 -8.59
CA ALA A 118 -10.22 0.31 -8.14
C ALA A 118 -11.61 0.50 -7.51
N GLY A 119 -11.77 1.48 -6.62
CA GLY A 119 -13.05 1.83 -6.02
C GLY A 119 -14.10 2.21 -7.07
N ASN A 120 -13.73 3.08 -8.01
CA ASN A 120 -14.60 3.46 -9.12
C ASN A 120 -15.00 2.24 -9.96
N MET A 121 -14.08 1.33 -10.27
CA MET A 121 -14.37 0.11 -11.03
C MET A 121 -15.31 -0.84 -10.29
N ALA A 122 -15.11 -1.02 -8.98
CA ALA A 122 -15.99 -1.85 -8.16
C ALA A 122 -17.44 -1.33 -8.16
N LEU A 123 -17.62 -0.02 -8.01
CA LEU A 123 -18.95 0.63 -8.07
C LEU A 123 -19.65 0.46 -9.43
N ARG A 124 -18.88 0.24 -10.50
CA ARG A 124 -19.36 -0.02 -11.86
C ARG A 124 -19.53 -1.52 -12.16
N GLY A 125 -19.40 -2.40 -11.14
CA GLY A 125 -19.52 -3.85 -11.29
C GLY A 125 -18.30 -4.53 -11.92
N LYS A 126 -17.18 -3.83 -12.08
CA LYS A 126 -15.94 -4.37 -12.69
C LYS A 126 -15.01 -4.95 -11.63
N THR A 127 -15.48 -5.94 -10.89
CA THR A 127 -14.81 -6.49 -9.71
C THR A 127 -13.41 -7.03 -10.00
N ASP A 128 -13.21 -7.80 -11.07
CA ASP A 128 -11.89 -8.37 -11.37
C ASP A 128 -10.86 -7.30 -11.75
N ALA A 129 -11.28 -6.28 -12.50
CA ALA A 129 -10.43 -5.14 -12.81
C ALA A 129 -10.09 -4.32 -11.56
N ALA A 130 -11.05 -4.14 -10.65
CA ALA A 130 -10.81 -3.52 -9.35
C ALA A 130 -9.79 -4.31 -8.50
N ARG A 131 -9.91 -5.64 -8.46
CA ARG A 131 -8.95 -6.51 -7.78
C ARG A 131 -7.55 -6.35 -8.36
N ALA A 132 -7.41 -6.34 -9.69
CA ALA A 132 -6.12 -6.15 -10.36
C ALA A 132 -5.46 -4.79 -10.03
N GLU A 133 -6.23 -3.71 -9.87
CA GLU A 133 -5.69 -2.42 -9.41
C GLU A 133 -5.28 -2.45 -7.93
N PHE A 134 -6.05 -3.12 -7.06
CA PHE A 134 -5.63 -3.33 -5.66
C PHE A 134 -4.39 -4.21 -5.53
N LEU A 135 -4.17 -5.19 -6.39
CA LEU A 135 -2.89 -5.90 -6.46
C LEU A 135 -1.74 -4.94 -6.80
N GLY A 136 -1.98 -3.98 -7.71
CA GLY A 136 -1.04 -2.89 -7.97
C GLY A 136 -0.77 -2.02 -6.74
N VAL A 137 -1.78 -1.71 -5.93
CA VAL A 137 -1.60 -0.99 -4.66
C VAL A 137 -0.66 -1.75 -3.72
N ILE A 138 -0.85 -3.07 -3.56
CA ILE A 138 0.02 -3.91 -2.72
C ILE A 138 1.47 -3.85 -3.21
N VAL A 139 1.70 -3.93 -4.53
CA VAL A 139 3.05 -3.83 -5.11
C VAL A 139 3.70 -2.47 -4.84
N TYR A 140 2.97 -1.36 -4.98
CA TYR A 140 3.49 -0.04 -4.66
C TYR A 140 3.75 0.17 -3.16
N ALA A 141 2.94 -0.43 -2.29
CA ALA A 141 3.19 -0.42 -0.85
C ALA A 141 4.45 -1.23 -0.50
N ALA A 142 4.66 -2.39 -1.13
CA ALA A 142 5.89 -3.15 -0.99
C ALA A 142 7.12 -2.40 -1.51
N ALA A 143 7.00 -1.69 -2.64
CA ALA A 143 8.08 -0.85 -3.17
C ALA A 143 8.44 0.30 -2.21
N ALA A 144 7.43 0.96 -1.63
CA ALA A 144 7.63 1.97 -0.58
C ALA A 144 8.34 1.40 0.64
N TRP A 145 7.91 0.22 1.12
CA TRP A 145 8.56 -0.49 2.22
C TRP A 145 10.04 -0.77 1.95
N ASN A 146 10.37 -1.32 0.77
CA ASN A 146 11.75 -1.57 0.36
C ASN A 146 12.57 -0.28 0.26
N TYR A 147 11.97 0.80 -0.24
CA TYR A 147 12.65 2.09 -0.39
C TYR A 147 13.08 2.67 0.96
N LEU A 148 12.22 2.58 1.98
CA LEU A 148 12.52 3.03 3.34
C LEU A 148 13.68 2.25 3.98
N GLY A 149 13.90 1.00 3.58
CA GLY A 149 15.01 0.18 4.04
C GLY A 149 16.30 0.32 3.21
N SER A 150 16.32 1.21 2.21
CA SER A 150 17.47 1.37 1.30
C SER A 150 18.33 2.58 1.67
N ASP A 151 19.62 2.53 1.30
CA ASP A 151 20.59 3.61 1.53
C ASP A 151 20.19 4.94 0.86
N ALA A 152 19.31 4.88 -0.15
CA ALA A 152 18.79 6.06 -0.85
C ALA A 152 17.80 6.87 0.01
N PHE A 153 17.21 6.27 1.05
CA PHE A 153 16.35 6.95 2.01
C PHE A 153 17.17 7.38 3.23
N CYS A 154 17.88 8.50 3.11
CA CYS A 154 18.61 9.10 4.22
C CYS A 154 17.79 10.23 4.84
N VAL A 155 17.53 10.18 6.16
CA VAL A 155 17.01 11.32 6.91
C VAL A 155 18.21 12.10 7.43
N PRO A 156 18.44 13.36 7.00
CA PRO A 156 19.50 14.15 7.59
C PRO A 156 19.24 14.27 9.10
N GLU A 157 20.28 14.00 9.89
CA GLU A 157 20.27 14.26 11.34
C GLU A 157 19.67 15.65 11.58
N ALA A 158 18.61 15.71 12.38
CA ALA A 158 17.97 16.99 12.68
C ALA A 158 19.02 17.88 13.36
N SER A 159 19.40 18.99 12.72
CA SER A 159 20.16 20.03 13.38
C SER A 159 19.27 20.62 14.49
N GLU A 160 19.67 20.40 15.74
CA GLU A 160 19.08 21.04 16.93
C GLU A 160 19.07 22.57 16.84
#